data_AF-A0A2V5KWE0-F1
#
_entry.id   AF-A0A2V5KWE0-F1
#
_cell.length_a   1.000
_cell.length_b   1.000
_cell.length_c   1.000
_cell.angle_alpha   90.00
_cell.angle_beta   90.00
_cell.angle_gamma   90.00
#
_symmetry.space_group_name_H-M   'P 1'
#
loop_
_entity.id
_entity.type
_entity.pdbx_description
1 polymer ?
#
loop_
_entity_poly.entity_id
_entity_poly.type
_entity_poly.pdbx_seq_one_letter_code
_entity_poly.pdbx_strand_id
1 'polypeptide(L)'
;MFNSGTNLSLGATYGDSAADLDGRWYHDGAPTRILVAPDGRSITIVNEFGKSSDGYAADPRNLAIPSLGITGKVSKDGRRITWTNGTEWRRDSSMPGPIPTVNIGGRWFRNGQPTSIDVARDGRNFTIVQELGLRANGRITGNGELAVPAWGVTGRVTQNGQRIKWSNGTEWTRPRLF
;
A
#
# COMPACT_ATOMS: atom_id res chain seq x y z
N MET A 1 -11.77 41.56 -8.57
CA MET A 1 -10.35 41.32 -8.21
C MET A 1 -10.31 40.09 -7.32
N PHE A 2 -9.50 39.09 -7.70
CA PHE A 2 -9.52 37.75 -7.11
C PHE A 2 -8.79 37.68 -5.77
N ASN A 3 -9.39 36.95 -4.82
CA ASN A 3 -8.88 36.60 -3.49
C ASN A 3 -7.57 35.81 -3.58
N SER A 4 -6.54 36.24 -2.84
CA SER A 4 -5.37 35.42 -2.50
C SER A 4 -5.62 34.71 -1.17
N GLY A 5 -6.19 33.50 -1.24
CA GLY A 5 -6.19 32.54 -0.14
C GLY A 5 -4.90 31.74 -0.20
N THR A 6 -4.00 32.00 0.74
CA THR A 6 -2.78 31.22 0.98
C THR A 6 -3.17 29.79 1.39
N ASN A 7 -3.00 28.83 0.47
CA ASN A 7 -3.06 27.41 0.81
C ASN A 7 -1.81 27.05 1.61
N LEU A 8 -1.95 27.01 2.94
CA LEU A 8 -1.05 26.33 3.85
C LEU A 8 -1.12 24.82 3.58
N SER A 9 -0.35 24.36 2.60
CA SER A 9 -0.01 22.94 2.45
C SER A 9 0.88 22.55 3.63
N LEU A 10 0.27 22.11 4.73
CA LEU A 10 0.95 21.37 5.79
C LEU A 10 1.64 20.16 5.14
N GLY A 11 2.97 20.24 5.07
CA GLY A 11 3.80 19.15 4.61
C GLY A 11 3.60 17.95 5.53
N ALA A 12 2.87 16.94 5.05
CA ALA A 12 3.02 15.60 5.56
C ALA A 12 4.46 15.17 5.25
N THR A 13 5.33 15.28 6.24
CA THR A 13 6.66 14.70 6.20
C THR A 13 6.47 13.20 5.95
N TYR A 14 6.94 12.75 4.78
CA TYR A 14 6.90 11.36 4.32
C TYR A 14 7.51 10.34 5.30
N GLY A 15 8.17 10.81 6.38
CA GLY A 15 8.82 10.00 7.40
C GLY A 15 8.01 9.69 8.66
N ASP A 16 6.76 10.18 8.79
CA ASP A 16 5.96 10.00 10.02
C ASP A 16 4.61 9.28 9.79
N SER A 17 4.47 8.65 8.63
CA SER A 17 3.29 7.88 8.24
C SER A 17 3.53 6.38 8.39
N ALA A 18 2.58 5.66 8.97
CA ALA A 18 2.58 4.20 9.04
C ALA A 18 2.04 3.55 7.76
N ALA A 19 2.01 4.31 6.66
CA ALA A 19 1.48 3.88 5.38
C ALA A 19 2.02 2.52 4.89
N ASP A 20 3.30 2.28 5.12
CA ASP A 20 3.99 1.07 4.67
C ASP A 20 3.56 -0.20 5.43
N LEU A 21 2.73 -0.06 6.47
CA LEU A 21 2.19 -1.18 7.22
C LEU A 21 0.89 -1.72 6.63
N ASP A 22 0.22 -0.97 5.74
CA ASP A 22 -1.02 -1.43 5.11
C ASP A 22 -0.81 -2.75 4.34
N GLY A 23 -1.85 -3.56 4.30
CA GLY A 23 -1.90 -4.79 3.52
C GLY A 23 -1.85 -6.05 4.38
N ARG A 24 -1.52 -7.16 3.72
CA ARG A 24 -1.55 -8.50 4.31
C ARG A 24 -0.34 -8.75 5.22
N TRP A 25 -0.63 -9.43 6.32
CA TRP A 25 0.31 -9.92 7.32
C TRP A 25 -0.02 -11.39 7.62
N TYR A 26 0.81 -12.05 8.42
CA TYR A 26 0.61 -13.43 8.83
C TYR A 26 0.98 -13.63 10.29
N HIS A 27 0.16 -14.38 11.01
CA HIS A 27 0.45 -14.89 12.34
C HIS A 27 0.44 -16.42 12.27
N ASP A 28 1.56 -17.08 12.58
CA ASP A 28 1.72 -18.54 12.51
C ASP A 28 1.23 -19.17 11.20
N GLY A 29 1.48 -18.47 10.08
CA GLY A 29 1.08 -18.88 8.74
C GLY A 29 -0.38 -18.57 8.38
N ALA A 30 -1.22 -18.20 9.35
CA ALA A 30 -2.59 -17.77 9.11
C ALA A 30 -2.63 -16.29 8.64
N PRO A 31 -3.47 -15.94 7.65
CA PRO A 31 -3.51 -14.60 7.10
C PRO A 31 -4.15 -13.61 8.08
N THR A 32 -3.49 -12.47 8.27
CA THR A 32 -3.98 -11.30 9.01
C THR A 32 -3.86 -10.05 8.13
N ARG A 33 -4.34 -8.90 8.60
CA ARG A 33 -4.30 -7.65 7.82
C ARG A 33 -4.16 -6.42 8.69
N ILE A 34 -3.48 -5.41 8.16
CA ILE A 34 -3.55 -4.04 8.65
C ILE A 34 -4.13 -3.18 7.53
N LEU A 35 -5.09 -2.34 7.87
CA LEU A 35 -5.65 -1.30 7.01
C LEU A 35 -5.20 0.03 7.59
N VAL A 36 -4.52 0.86 6.81
CA VAL A 36 -4.09 2.19 7.25
C VAL A 36 -4.95 3.22 6.53
N ALA A 37 -5.60 4.10 7.30
CA ALA A 37 -6.46 5.15 6.76
C ALA A 37 -5.65 6.19 5.96
N PRO A 38 -6.32 7.07 5.19
CA PRO A 38 -5.66 8.11 4.40
C PRO A 38 -4.82 9.10 5.22
N ASP A 39 -5.13 9.26 6.52
CA ASP A 39 -4.34 10.07 7.44
C ASP A 39 -2.94 9.47 7.75
N GLY A 40 -2.68 8.23 7.32
CA GLY A 40 -1.42 7.54 7.54
C GLY A 40 -1.19 7.06 8.97
N ARG A 41 -2.15 7.24 9.89
CA ARG A 41 -1.99 6.95 11.32
C ARG A 41 -3.12 6.15 11.92
N SER A 42 -4.36 6.38 11.53
CA SER A 42 -5.47 5.54 11.98
C SER A 42 -5.35 4.18 11.31
N ILE A 43 -5.46 3.11 12.11
CA ILE A 43 -5.36 1.75 11.61
C ILE A 43 -6.53 0.88 12.06
N THR A 44 -6.90 -0.08 11.22
CA THR A 44 -7.75 -1.20 11.61
C THR A 44 -6.94 -2.47 11.39
N ILE A 45 -6.79 -3.29 12.43
CA ILE A 45 -6.19 -4.62 12.29
C ILE A 45 -7.29 -5.66 12.14
N VAL A 46 -7.03 -6.69 11.34
CA VAL A 46 -7.90 -7.86 11.19
C VAL A 46 -7.06 -9.09 11.53
N ASN A 47 -7.46 -9.82 12.55
CA ASN A 47 -6.75 -11.02 12.99
C ASN A 47 -7.07 -12.24 12.11
N GLU A 48 -6.45 -13.37 12.42
CA GLU A 48 -6.57 -14.65 11.72
C GLU A 48 -7.99 -15.24 11.76
N PHE A 49 -8.81 -14.79 12.70
CA PHE A 49 -10.23 -15.16 12.81
C PHE A 49 -11.16 -14.17 12.09
N GLY A 50 -10.62 -13.17 11.38
CA GLY A 50 -11.38 -12.14 10.69
C GLY A 50 -11.97 -11.07 11.61
N LYS A 51 -11.60 -11.03 12.90
CA LYS A 51 -12.06 -10.00 13.83
C LYS A 51 -11.26 -8.71 13.64
N SER A 52 -11.99 -7.61 13.51
CA SER A 52 -11.40 -6.29 13.37
C SER A 52 -11.21 -5.59 14.71
N SER A 53 -10.18 -4.77 14.83
CA SER A 53 -9.97 -3.87 15.96
C SER A 53 -9.29 -2.59 15.50
N ASP A 54 -9.79 -1.46 15.95
CA ASP A 54 -9.24 -0.16 15.59
C ASP A 54 -8.09 0.24 16.53
N GLY A 55 -7.20 1.05 15.98
CA GLY A 55 -6.04 1.55 16.68
C GLY A 55 -5.38 2.70 15.93
N TYR A 56 -4.16 3.02 16.33
CA TYR A 56 -3.39 4.07 15.70
C TYR A 56 -1.90 3.74 15.70
N ALA A 57 -1.17 4.34 14.77
CA ALA A 57 0.27 4.40 14.77
C ALA A 57 0.73 5.72 15.43
N ALA A 58 1.49 5.61 16.51
CA ALA A 58 2.13 6.76 17.15
C ALA A 58 3.26 7.32 16.26
N ASP A 59 3.94 6.42 15.56
CA ASP A 59 4.92 6.68 14.51
C ASP A 59 4.97 5.45 13.58
N PRO A 60 5.76 5.44 12.47
CA PRO A 60 5.80 4.32 11.53
C PRO A 60 6.22 2.96 12.12
N ARG A 61 6.72 2.93 13.36
CA ARG A 61 7.24 1.73 14.03
C ARG A 61 6.54 1.37 15.34
N ASN A 62 5.66 2.22 15.85
CA ASN A 62 4.97 1.99 17.12
C ASN A 62 3.45 2.09 16.92
N LEU A 63 2.76 0.97 17.15
CA LEU A 63 1.32 0.81 16.99
C LEU A 63 0.66 0.63 18.35
N ALA A 64 -0.60 1.07 18.47
CA ALA A 64 -1.44 0.84 19.64
C ALA A 64 -2.84 0.39 19.20
N ILE A 65 -3.35 -0.65 19.84
CA ILE A 65 -4.72 -1.16 19.67
C ILE A 65 -5.43 -1.06 21.02
N PRO A 66 -6.04 0.09 21.35
CA PRO A 66 -6.53 0.35 22.71
C PRO A 66 -7.58 -0.63 23.20
N SER A 67 -8.49 -1.08 22.33
CA SER A 67 -9.54 -2.04 22.68
C SER A 67 -9.02 -3.39 23.14
N LEU A 68 -7.80 -3.74 22.74
CA LEU A 68 -7.12 -4.98 23.12
C LEU A 68 -6.05 -4.77 24.21
N GLY A 69 -5.74 -3.50 24.56
CA GLY A 69 -4.67 -3.18 25.50
C GLY A 69 -3.27 -3.58 25.03
N ILE A 70 -3.05 -3.68 23.71
CA ILE A 70 -1.76 -4.10 23.14
C ILE A 70 -1.08 -2.97 22.36
N THR A 71 0.24 -3.02 22.34
CA THR A 71 1.07 -2.22 21.44
C THR A 71 1.94 -3.12 20.57
N GLY A 72 2.28 -2.64 19.38
CA GLY A 72 3.05 -3.36 18.38
C GLY A 72 4.31 -2.59 18.01
N LYS A 73 5.46 -3.26 17.98
CA LYS A 73 6.73 -2.69 17.54
C LYS A 73 7.13 -3.28 16.20
N VAL A 74 7.25 -2.42 15.19
CA VAL A 74 7.66 -2.81 13.84
C VAL A 74 9.20 -2.91 13.77
N SER A 75 9.71 -3.97 13.16
CA SER A 75 11.13 -4.14 12.87
C SER A 75 11.65 -3.07 11.90
N LYS A 76 12.97 -2.85 11.90
CA LYS A 76 13.62 -1.82 11.07
C LYS A 76 13.37 -2.01 9.57
N ASP A 77 13.19 -3.26 9.13
CA ASP A 77 12.90 -3.64 7.75
C ASP A 77 11.39 -3.61 7.41
N GLY A 78 10.51 -3.32 8.37
CA GLY A 78 9.06 -3.25 8.16
C GLY A 78 8.39 -4.61 7.88
N ARG A 79 9.07 -5.72 8.22
CA ARG A 79 8.61 -7.08 7.87
C ARG A 79 8.07 -7.89 9.04
N ARG A 80 8.29 -7.42 10.26
CA ARG A 80 7.82 -8.07 11.48
C ARG A 80 7.24 -7.03 12.42
N ILE A 81 6.15 -7.40 13.08
CA ILE A 81 5.57 -6.66 14.20
C ILE A 81 5.58 -7.60 15.40
N THR A 82 6.15 -7.13 16.51
CA THR A 82 6.11 -7.84 17.78
C THR A 82 5.11 -7.13 18.67
N TRP A 83 4.07 -7.85 19.10
CA TRP A 83 3.01 -7.34 19.96
C TRP A 83 3.30 -7.60 21.44
N THR A 84 2.82 -6.73 22.32
CA THR A 84 3.01 -6.88 23.78
C THR A 84 2.30 -8.09 24.38
N ASN A 85 1.33 -8.68 23.69
CA ASN A 85 0.70 -9.94 24.08
C ASN A 85 1.52 -11.19 23.71
N GLY A 86 2.74 -11.02 23.20
CA GLY A 86 3.64 -12.11 22.81
C GLY A 86 3.45 -12.62 21.39
N THR A 87 2.45 -12.15 20.64
CA THR A 87 2.25 -12.56 19.25
C THR A 87 3.21 -11.83 18.31
N GLU A 88 3.57 -12.50 17.21
CA GLU A 88 4.34 -11.89 16.13
C GLU A 88 3.55 -11.96 14.82
N TRP A 89 3.51 -10.82 14.11
CA TRP A 89 3.00 -10.76 12.75
C TRP A 89 4.15 -10.56 11.78
N ARG A 90 4.14 -11.30 10.67
CA ARG A 90 5.21 -11.28 9.68
C ARG A 90 4.67 -11.05 8.28
N ARG A 91 5.46 -10.39 7.44
CA ARG A 91 5.29 -10.45 5.99
C ARG A 91 5.95 -11.73 5.49
N ASP A 92 5.30 -12.44 4.56
CA ASP A 92 5.89 -13.59 3.88
C ASP A 92 7.26 -13.22 3.29
N SER A 93 8.27 -14.07 3.46
CA SER A 93 9.63 -13.85 2.95
C SER A 93 9.68 -13.69 1.42
N SER A 94 8.72 -14.29 0.70
CA SER A 94 8.56 -14.15 -0.75
C SER A 94 7.95 -12.81 -1.17
N MET A 95 7.28 -12.10 -0.25
CA MET A 95 6.79 -10.75 -0.52
C MET A 95 7.95 -9.77 -0.30
N PRO A 96 8.34 -8.91 -1.23
CA PRO A 96 9.23 -7.81 -0.89
C PRO A 96 8.67 -7.01 0.30
N GLY A 97 9.55 -6.46 1.15
CA GLY A 97 9.18 -5.68 2.33
C GLY A 97 8.53 -4.36 1.92
N PRO A 98 8.53 -3.31 2.75
CA PRO A 98 8.26 -1.96 2.27
C PRO A 98 9.11 -1.72 1.02
N ILE A 99 8.48 -1.69 -0.15
CA ILE A 99 9.20 -1.46 -1.39
C ILE A 99 9.47 0.05 -1.41
N PRO A 100 10.73 0.50 -1.56
CA PRO A 100 10.99 1.92 -1.79
C PRO A 100 10.11 2.34 -2.95
N THR A 101 9.26 3.33 -2.72
CA THR A 101 8.19 3.83 -3.61
C THR A 101 8.58 3.72 -5.08
N VAL A 102 8.30 2.57 -5.72
CA VAL A 102 8.59 2.40 -7.13
C VAL A 102 7.57 3.27 -7.84
N ASN A 103 8.03 4.32 -8.50
CA ASN A 103 7.14 5.17 -9.27
C ASN A 103 6.46 4.29 -10.33
N ILE A 104 5.17 4.03 -10.16
CA ILE A 104 4.33 3.31 -11.13
C ILE A 104 3.63 4.26 -12.10
N GLY A 105 3.76 5.57 -11.89
CA GLY A 105 3.13 6.59 -12.70
C GLY A 105 3.66 6.60 -14.13
N GLY A 106 2.76 6.90 -15.06
CA GLY A 106 3.06 7.10 -16.47
C GLY A 106 2.51 6.01 -17.38
N ARG A 107 3.12 5.91 -18.56
CA ARG A 107 2.66 5.04 -19.64
C ARG A 107 3.04 3.58 -19.42
N TRP A 108 2.08 2.70 -19.66
CA TRP A 108 2.21 1.26 -19.62
C TRP A 108 1.67 0.65 -20.92
N PHE A 109 1.95 -0.64 -21.13
CA PHE A 109 1.44 -1.40 -22.25
C PHE A 109 0.92 -2.75 -21.77
N ARG A 110 -0.30 -3.09 -22.16
CA ARG A 110 -0.91 -4.42 -21.98
C ARG A 110 -0.99 -5.08 -23.33
N ASN A 111 -0.25 -6.18 -23.55
CA ASN A 111 -0.18 -6.86 -24.85
C ASN A 111 0.11 -5.91 -26.04
N GLY A 112 0.97 -4.92 -25.83
CA GLY A 112 1.30 -3.90 -26.85
C GLY A 112 0.29 -2.76 -26.99
N GLN A 113 -0.88 -2.82 -26.34
CA GLN A 113 -1.86 -1.73 -26.33
C GLN A 113 -1.50 -0.70 -25.25
N PRO A 114 -1.54 0.61 -25.57
CA PRO A 114 -1.16 1.66 -24.62
C PRO A 114 -2.19 1.79 -23.50
N THR A 115 -1.69 1.83 -22.27
CA THR A 115 -2.45 2.13 -21.05
C THR A 115 -1.66 3.15 -20.21
N SER A 116 -2.24 3.67 -19.14
CA SER A 116 -1.50 4.52 -18.19
C SER A 116 -1.95 4.32 -16.76
N ILE A 117 -1.07 4.71 -15.84
CA ILE A 117 -1.36 4.79 -14.42
C ILE A 117 -1.04 6.21 -13.96
N ASP A 118 -2.04 6.90 -13.44
CA ASP A 118 -1.89 8.23 -12.84
C ASP A 118 -1.89 8.07 -11.32
N VAL A 119 -0.73 8.27 -10.69
CA VAL A 119 -0.61 8.18 -9.23
C VAL A 119 -0.98 9.53 -8.62
N ALA A 120 -1.87 9.51 -7.64
CA ALA A 120 -2.27 10.69 -6.89
C ALA A 120 -1.09 11.25 -6.08
N ARG A 121 -1.21 12.51 -5.65
CA ARG A 121 -0.16 13.20 -4.88
C ARG A 121 0.18 12.51 -3.56
N ASP A 122 -0.74 11.71 -3.03
CA ASP A 122 -0.53 10.89 -1.84
C ASP A 122 0.41 9.68 -2.06
N GLY A 123 0.80 9.40 -3.31
CA GLY A 123 1.68 8.29 -3.68
C GLY A 123 1.05 6.90 -3.49
N ARG A 124 -0.24 6.81 -3.13
CA ARG A 124 -0.93 5.58 -2.75
C ARG A 124 -2.14 5.32 -3.60
N ASN A 125 -2.96 6.33 -3.85
CA ASN A 125 -4.09 6.16 -4.75
C ASN A 125 -3.60 6.32 -6.19
N PHE A 126 -4.17 5.55 -7.09
CA PHE A 126 -3.88 5.70 -8.51
C PHE A 126 -5.13 5.45 -9.34
N THR A 127 -5.13 6.00 -10.54
CA THR A 127 -6.14 5.74 -11.56
C THR A 127 -5.47 5.00 -12.71
N ILE A 128 -6.00 3.83 -13.05
CA ILE A 128 -5.65 3.13 -14.27
C ILE A 128 -6.52 3.67 -15.39
N VAL A 129 -5.91 4.00 -16.52
CA VAL A 129 -6.59 4.29 -17.77
C VAL A 129 -6.25 3.17 -18.76
N GLN A 130 -7.26 2.42 -19.19
CA GLN A 130 -7.14 1.35 -20.16
C GLN A 130 -7.12 1.87 -21.60
N GLU A 131 -6.91 0.97 -22.56
CA GLU A 131 -6.78 1.26 -23.99
C GLU A 131 -8.02 1.93 -24.59
N LEU A 132 -9.22 1.64 -24.07
CA LEU A 132 -10.48 2.26 -24.50
C LEU A 132 -10.88 3.50 -23.66
N GLY A 133 -9.97 4.02 -22.84
CA GLY A 133 -10.22 5.15 -21.95
C GLY A 133 -11.03 4.81 -20.68
N LEU A 134 -11.39 3.53 -20.49
CA LEU A 134 -12.00 3.04 -19.25
C LEU A 134 -11.06 3.29 -18.07
N ARG A 135 -11.65 3.73 -16.96
CA ARG A 135 -10.90 4.10 -15.76
C ARG A 135 -11.26 3.22 -14.59
N ALA A 136 -10.26 2.88 -13.78
CA ALA A 136 -10.49 2.29 -12.48
C ALA A 136 -9.53 2.86 -11.45
N ASN A 137 -10.05 3.10 -10.26
CA ASN A 137 -9.24 3.53 -9.13
C ASN A 137 -8.63 2.31 -8.46
N GLY A 138 -7.38 2.44 -8.07
CA GLY A 138 -6.65 1.48 -7.27
C GLY A 138 -5.85 2.14 -6.16
N ARG A 139 -5.27 1.31 -5.32
CA ARG A 139 -4.42 1.73 -4.20
C ARG A 139 -3.18 0.86 -4.10
N ILE A 140 -2.04 1.48 -3.82
CA ILE A 140 -0.81 0.83 -3.43
C ILE A 140 -0.93 0.53 -1.94
N THR A 141 -0.90 -0.76 -1.61
CA THR A 141 -0.87 -1.21 -0.21
C THR A 141 0.54 -1.06 0.34
N GLY A 142 0.70 -1.12 1.67
CA GLY A 142 2.00 -0.92 2.32
C GLY A 142 3.07 -1.97 1.98
N ASN A 143 2.68 -3.12 1.42
CA ASN A 143 3.62 -4.12 0.89
C ASN A 143 3.96 -3.92 -0.60
N GLY A 144 3.56 -2.79 -1.19
CA GLY A 144 3.78 -2.46 -2.60
C GLY A 144 2.87 -3.19 -3.58
N GLU A 145 1.89 -3.97 -3.11
CA GLU A 145 0.87 -4.57 -3.98
C GLU A 145 -0.14 -3.50 -4.44
N LEU A 146 -0.39 -3.49 -5.74
CA LEU A 146 -1.39 -2.64 -6.39
C LEU A 146 -2.73 -3.34 -6.30
N ALA A 147 -3.70 -2.79 -5.58
CA ALA A 147 -5.06 -3.32 -5.52
C ALA A 147 -6.00 -2.47 -6.37
N VAL A 148 -6.79 -3.10 -7.24
CA VAL A 148 -7.81 -2.44 -8.08
C VAL A 148 -9.18 -3.06 -7.77
N PRO A 149 -9.90 -2.56 -6.74
CA PRO A 149 -11.11 -3.20 -6.22
C PRO A 149 -12.21 -3.37 -7.26
N ALA A 150 -12.38 -2.38 -8.15
CA ALA A 150 -13.41 -2.42 -9.20
C ALA A 150 -13.28 -3.62 -10.15
N TRP A 151 -12.09 -4.20 -10.26
CA TRP A 151 -11.81 -5.36 -11.10
C TRP A 151 -11.53 -6.63 -10.29
N GLY A 152 -11.47 -6.52 -8.95
CA GLY A 152 -11.09 -7.64 -8.08
C GLY A 152 -9.66 -8.15 -8.33
N VAL A 153 -8.77 -7.33 -8.90
CA VAL A 153 -7.39 -7.73 -9.22
C VAL A 153 -6.38 -7.03 -8.32
N THR A 154 -5.34 -7.77 -7.96
CA THR A 154 -4.09 -7.21 -7.45
C THR A 154 -2.94 -7.34 -8.45
N GLY A 155 -1.91 -6.51 -8.31
CA GLY A 155 -0.73 -6.50 -9.16
C GLY A 155 0.54 -6.24 -8.38
N ARG A 156 1.66 -6.74 -8.90
CA ARG A 156 2.99 -6.52 -8.31
C ARG A 156 3.96 -6.00 -9.35
N VAL A 157 4.63 -4.91 -9.00
CA VAL A 157 5.69 -4.33 -9.81
C VAL A 157 6.95 -5.19 -9.63
N THR A 158 7.65 -5.50 -10.72
CA THR A 158 8.96 -6.15 -10.67
C THR A 158 10.00 -5.21 -10.07
N GLN A 159 11.06 -5.77 -9.48
CA GLN A 159 12.07 -4.99 -8.76
C GLN A 159 12.72 -3.87 -9.60
N ASN A 160 12.82 -4.06 -10.92
CA ASN A 160 13.35 -3.06 -11.85
C ASN A 160 12.33 -1.97 -12.26
N GLY A 161 11.09 -2.02 -11.77
CA GLY A 161 10.03 -1.06 -12.09
C GLY A 161 9.47 -1.12 -13.51
N GLN A 162 9.89 -2.11 -14.32
CA GLN A 162 9.57 -2.18 -15.75
C GLN A 162 8.36 -3.03 -16.10
N ARG A 163 7.89 -3.89 -15.18
CA ARG A 163 6.76 -4.78 -15.40
C ARG A 163 5.84 -4.81 -14.19
N ILE A 164 4.54 -4.92 -14.43
CA ILE A 164 3.53 -5.28 -13.43
C ILE A 164 2.95 -6.63 -13.79
N LYS A 165 2.96 -7.57 -12.84
CA LYS A 165 2.27 -8.85 -12.96
C LYS A 165 0.95 -8.76 -12.22
N TRP A 166 -0.16 -8.98 -12.91
CA TRP A 166 -1.50 -8.97 -12.32
C TRP A 166 -1.95 -10.38 -11.95
N SER A 167 -2.75 -10.47 -10.89
CA SER A 167 -3.38 -11.69 -10.38
C SER A 167 -4.31 -12.38 -11.38
N ASN A 168 -4.84 -11.64 -12.37
CA ASN A 168 -5.61 -12.20 -13.49
C ASN A 168 -4.74 -12.77 -14.63
N GLY A 169 -3.42 -12.92 -14.40
CA GLY A 169 -2.46 -13.46 -15.36
C GLY A 169 -1.97 -12.46 -16.42
N THR A 170 -2.50 -11.23 -16.46
CA THR A 170 -2.01 -10.22 -17.41
C THR A 170 -0.69 -9.60 -16.94
N GLU A 171 0.16 -9.21 -17.89
CA GLU A 171 1.39 -8.48 -17.62
C GLU A 171 1.37 -7.13 -18.32
N TRP A 172 1.81 -6.10 -17.61
CA TRP A 172 1.94 -4.75 -18.14
C TRP A 172 3.40 -4.35 -18.14
N THR A 173 3.87 -3.68 -19.18
CA THR A 173 5.27 -3.26 -19.31
C THR A 173 5.39 -1.78 -19.60
N ARG A 174 6.44 -1.14 -19.10
CA ARG A 174 6.82 0.22 -19.52
C ARG A 174 7.34 0.22 -20.97
N PRO A 175 7.25 1.36 -21.69
CA PRO A 175 7.97 1.52 -22.94
C PRO A 175 9.47 1.29 -22.71
N ARG A 176 10.10 0.46 -23.54
CA ARG A 176 11.56 0.39 -23.58
C ARG A 176 12.07 1.74 -24.09
N LEU A 177 12.79 2.46 -23.24
CA LEU A 177 13.60 3.58 -23.71
C LEU A 177 14.75 2.95 -24.50
N PHE A 178 14.82 3.25 -25.79
CA PHE A 178 15.96 2.94 -26.66
C PHE A 178 16.94 4.10 -26.62
#